data_AF-A0A948GZN2-F1
#
_entry.id   AF-A0A948GZN2-F1
#
_cell.length_a   1.000
_cell.length_b   1.000
_cell.length_c   1.000
_cell.angle_alpha   90.00
_cell.angle_beta   90.00
_cell.angle_gamma   90.00
#
_symmetry.space_group_name_H-M   'P 1'
#
loop_
_entity.id
_entity.type
_entity.pdbx_description
1 polymer ?
#
loop_
_entity_poly.entity_id
_entity_poly.type
_entity_poly.pdbx_seq_one_letter_code
_entity_poly.pdbx_strand_id
1 'polypeptide(L)'
;MEFYDLLKKLSPKIRAIAYKLKGHFSAFNEEDLYQEAVVNLWQEYKKDKLLDKTDSYILQGCYFFLKNYIRKNRDKARLLSIEDNLGEEGAPFEELFLKDEKTLYVRDYLDDLLIADTIRNNGLSVREKEILTYYADGLTTREIGKEMGASHV
;
A
#
# COMPACT_ATOMS: atom_id res chain seq x y z
N MET A 1 -39.96 27.27 -5.03
CA MET A 1 -39.28 26.53 -6.10
C MET A 1 -38.96 25.16 -5.55
N GLU A 2 -39.50 24.12 -6.16
CA GLU A 2 -39.21 22.75 -5.76
C GLU A 2 -37.75 22.41 -6.07
N PHE A 3 -37.14 21.56 -5.25
CA PHE A 3 -35.76 21.15 -5.45
C PHE A 3 -35.53 20.54 -6.84
N TYR A 4 -36.51 19.77 -7.32
CA TYR A 4 -36.43 19.13 -8.63
C TYR A 4 -36.30 20.14 -9.77
N ASP A 5 -37.01 21.27 -9.71
CA ASP A 5 -36.92 22.33 -10.72
C ASP A 5 -35.57 23.03 -10.68
N LEU A 6 -35.06 23.30 -9.48
CA LEU A 6 -33.73 23.85 -9.27
C LEU A 6 -32.65 22.90 -9.83
N LEU A 7 -32.75 21.61 -9.50
CA LEU A 7 -31.82 20.60 -9.96
C LEU A 7 -31.87 20.46 -11.47
N LYS A 8 -33.06 20.38 -12.08
CA LYS A 8 -33.23 20.29 -13.53
C LYS A 8 -32.57 21.48 -14.26
N LYS A 9 -32.72 22.68 -13.70
CA LYS A 9 -32.11 23.91 -14.23
C LYS A 9 -30.58 23.91 -14.12
N LEU A 10 -30.03 23.49 -12.97
CA LEU A 10 -28.59 23.58 -12.70
C LEU A 10 -27.79 22.34 -13.14
N SER A 11 -28.45 21.19 -13.30
CA SER A 11 -27.81 19.89 -13.58
C SER A 11 -26.83 19.93 -14.76
N PRO A 12 -27.15 20.54 -15.92
CA PRO A 12 -26.17 20.62 -17.02
C PRO A 12 -24.86 21.29 -16.63
N LYS A 13 -24.94 22.35 -15.81
CA LYS A 13 -23.77 23.09 -15.33
C LYS A 13 -23.04 22.35 -14.21
N ILE A 14 -23.77 21.65 -13.34
CA ILE A 14 -23.15 20.80 -12.30
C ILE A 14 -22.38 19.65 -12.97
N ARG A 15 -22.94 19.01 -14.01
CA ARG A 15 -22.25 18.00 -14.82
C ARG A 15 -21.01 18.56 -15.50
N ALA A 16 -21.10 19.77 -16.08
CA ALA A 16 -19.93 20.42 -16.66
C ALA A 16 -18.84 20.71 -15.61
N ILE A 17 -19.22 21.08 -14.38
CA ILE A 17 -18.28 21.25 -13.26
C ILE A 17 -17.64 19.91 -12.90
N ALA A 18 -18.43 18.85 -12.73
CA ALA A 18 -17.95 17.51 -12.40
C ALA A 18 -16.97 17.00 -13.47
N TYR A 19 -17.32 17.16 -14.75
CA TYR A 19 -16.46 16.82 -15.88
C TYR A 19 -15.16 17.62 -15.88
N LYS A 20 -15.21 18.93 -15.62
CA LYS A 20 -14.00 19.77 -15.52
C LYS A 20 -13.11 19.39 -14.33
N LEU A 21 -13.69 18.88 -13.26
CA LEU A 21 -12.98 18.46 -12.04
C LEU A 21 -12.51 17.01 -12.07
N LYS A 22 -12.96 16.22 -13.05
CA LYS A 22 -12.41 14.90 -13.37
C LYS A 22 -10.92 15.07 -13.73
N GLY A 23 -10.06 14.87 -12.74
CA GLY A 23 -8.62 14.77 -12.95
C GLY A 23 -8.21 13.35 -13.37
N HIS A 24 -6.90 13.10 -13.40
CA HIS A 24 -6.32 11.75 -13.47
C HIS A 24 -6.47 10.98 -12.15
N PHE A 25 -7.64 11.08 -11.50
CA PHE A 25 -7.92 10.35 -10.27
C PHE A 25 -8.58 9.04 -10.67
N SER A 26 -7.98 7.91 -10.29
CA SER A 26 -8.50 6.59 -10.65
C SER A 26 -9.75 6.21 -9.85
N ALA A 27 -9.97 6.83 -8.68
CA ALA A 27 -10.97 6.37 -7.72
C ALA A 27 -12.41 6.89 -7.96
N PHE A 28 -12.59 8.01 -8.68
CA PHE A 28 -13.91 8.61 -8.88
C PHE A 28 -14.05 9.13 -10.31
N ASN A 29 -15.20 8.85 -10.93
CA ASN A 29 -15.55 9.36 -12.25
C ASN A 29 -16.44 10.62 -12.16
N GLU A 30 -16.82 11.17 -13.31
CA GLU A 30 -17.68 12.36 -13.39
C GLU A 30 -19.09 12.17 -12.82
N GLU A 31 -19.65 10.96 -12.89
CA GLU A 31 -20.98 10.65 -12.37
C GLU A 31 -20.94 10.60 -10.84
N ASP A 32 -19.88 10.01 -10.26
CA ASP A 32 -19.67 10.01 -8.80
C ASP A 32 -19.59 11.45 -8.27
N LEU A 33 -18.79 12.30 -8.92
CA LEU A 33 -18.67 13.72 -8.56
C LEU A 33 -19.99 14.48 -8.75
N TYR A 34 -20.75 14.16 -9.80
CA TYR A 34 -22.07 14.75 -9.99
C TYR A 34 -23.03 14.36 -8.85
N GLN A 35 -23.10 13.08 -8.48
CA GLN A 35 -23.95 12.61 -7.39
C GLN A 35 -23.60 13.28 -6.06
N GLU A 36 -22.31 13.38 -5.72
CA GLU A 36 -21.85 14.06 -4.52
C GLU A 36 -22.26 15.55 -4.49
N ALA A 37 -22.16 16.25 -5.61
CA ALA A 37 -22.64 17.63 -5.71
C ALA A 37 -24.16 17.74 -5.51
N VAL A 38 -24.95 16.81 -6.06
CA VAL A 38 -26.41 16.79 -5.89
C VAL A 38 -26.80 16.50 -4.45
N VAL A 39 -26.13 15.56 -3.78
CA VAL A 39 -26.34 15.26 -2.36
C VAL A 39 -26.03 16.49 -1.50
N ASN A 40 -24.92 17.17 -1.75
CA ASN A 40 -24.59 18.42 -1.04
C ASN A 40 -25.62 19.52 -1.30
N LEU A 41 -26.03 19.69 -2.56
CA LEU A 41 -27.04 20.68 -2.95
C LEU A 41 -28.38 20.41 -2.25
N TRP A 42 -28.80 19.15 -2.15
CA TRP A 42 -30.00 18.75 -1.42
C TRP A 42 -29.90 19.07 0.07
N GLN A 43 -28.76 18.80 0.69
CA GLN A 43 -28.53 19.11 2.11
C GLN A 43 -28.59 20.62 2.38
N GLU A 44 -28.04 21.45 1.49
CA GLU A 44 -28.07 22.91 1.65
C GLU A 44 -29.46 23.48 1.32
N TYR A 45 -30.19 22.87 0.37
CA TYR A 45 -31.60 23.17 0.10
C TYR A 45 -32.47 22.90 1.33
N LYS A 46 -32.30 21.74 1.98
CA LYS A 46 -33.05 21.36 3.20
C LYS A 46 -32.76 22.23 4.42
N LYS A 47 -31.66 22.98 4.40
CA LYS A 47 -31.28 23.92 5.46
C LYS A 47 -31.69 25.36 5.13
N ASP A 48 -32.49 25.58 4.09
CA ASP A 48 -32.95 26.90 3.66
C ASP A 48 -31.80 27.87 3.28
N LYS A 49 -30.60 27.36 3.03
CA LYS A 49 -29.41 28.18 2.72
C LYS A 49 -29.34 28.68 1.28
N LEU A 50 -30.18 28.12 0.42
CA LEU A 50 -30.25 28.46 -1.00
C LEU A 50 -31.33 29.52 -1.30
N LEU A 51 -32.14 29.89 -0.31
CA LEU A 51 -33.07 31.00 -0.43
C LEU A 51 -32.28 32.28 -0.75
N ASP A 52 -32.78 33.02 -1.75
CA ASP A 52 -32.20 34.26 -2.28
C ASP A 52 -30.79 34.13 -2.88
N LYS A 53 -30.32 32.91 -3.16
CA LYS A 53 -29.04 32.70 -3.84
C LYS A 53 -29.24 32.66 -5.35
N THR A 54 -28.32 33.29 -6.06
CA THR A 54 -28.28 33.23 -7.52
C THR A 54 -27.76 31.87 -7.99
N ASP A 55 -28.13 31.46 -9.19
CA ASP A 55 -27.59 30.24 -9.82
C ASP A 55 -26.05 30.21 -9.77
N SER A 56 -25.41 31.34 -10.05
CA SER A 56 -23.94 31.48 -10.02
C SER A 56 -23.35 31.18 -8.64
N TYR A 57 -23.99 31.66 -7.57
CA TYR A 57 -23.57 31.38 -6.20
C TYR A 57 -23.70 29.89 -5.88
N ILE A 58 -24.83 29.28 -6.24
CA ILE A 58 -25.09 27.86 -5.99
C ILE A 58 -24.07 26.99 -6.74
N LEU A 59 -23.80 27.31 -8.00
CA LEU A 59 -22.83 26.59 -8.83
C LEU A 59 -21.39 26.75 -8.31
N GLN A 60 -21.01 27.95 -7.83
CA GLN A 60 -19.74 28.14 -7.16
C GLN A 60 -19.65 27.31 -5.88
N GLY A 61 -20.72 27.24 -5.09
CA GLY A 61 -20.82 26.37 -3.92
C GLY A 61 -20.54 24.91 -4.27
N CYS A 62 -21.20 24.39 -5.31
CA CYS A 62 -20.97 23.02 -5.82
C CYS A 62 -19.51 22.82 -6.25
N TYR A 63 -18.92 23.78 -6.97
CA TYR A 63 -17.52 23.74 -7.41
C TYR A 63 -16.54 23.65 -6.23
N PHE A 64 -16.70 24.52 -5.22
CA PHE A 64 -15.82 24.52 -4.04
C PHE A 64 -16.03 23.28 -3.16
N PHE A 65 -17.27 22.83 -3.02
CA PHE A 65 -17.58 21.58 -2.34
C PHE A 65 -16.84 20.41 -3.00
N LEU A 66 -16.96 20.24 -4.32
CA LEU A 66 -16.30 19.16 -5.05
C LEU A 66 -14.78 19.24 -4.97
N LYS A 67 -14.18 20.43 -5.06
CA LYS A 67 -12.73 20.58 -4.84
C LYS A 67 -12.30 20.10 -3.45
N ASN A 68 -13.08 20.41 -2.41
CA ASN A 68 -12.77 19.99 -1.06
C ASN A 68 -13.02 18.49 -0.85
N TYR A 69 -14.07 17.93 -1.47
CA TYR A 69 -14.34 16.50 -1.50
C TYR A 69 -13.17 15.73 -2.13
N ILE A 70 -12.74 16.15 -3.32
CA ILE A 70 -11.57 15.57 -4.01
C ILE A 70 -10.33 15.70 -3.14
N ARG A 71 -10.07 16.87 -2.53
CA ARG A 71 -8.90 17.06 -1.66
C ARG A 71 -8.90 16.13 -0.44
N LYS A 72 -10.07 15.86 0.16
CA LYS A 72 -10.19 15.00 1.36
C LYS A 72 -10.11 13.52 1.05
N ASN A 73 -10.70 13.10 -0.08
CA ASN A 73 -10.77 11.71 -0.49
C ASN A 73 -9.65 11.32 -1.47
N ARG A 74 -8.77 12.26 -1.84
CA ARG A 74 -7.54 11.94 -2.56
C ARG A 74 -6.63 11.15 -1.63
N ASP A 75 -6.54 9.85 -1.86
CA ASP A 75 -5.45 9.07 -1.31
C ASP A 75 -4.13 9.66 -1.79
N LYS A 76 -3.20 9.85 -0.84
CA LYS A 76 -1.84 10.32 -1.16
C LYS A 76 -1.03 9.24 -1.91
N ALA A 77 -1.50 8.00 -1.87
CA ALA A 77 -0.89 6.88 -2.54
C ALA A 77 -1.29 6.85 -4.03
N ARG A 78 -0.29 6.73 -4.89
CA ARG A 78 -0.51 6.38 -6.29
C ARG A 78 -0.82 4.88 -6.33
N LEU A 79 -2.06 4.52 -6.60
CA LEU A 79 -2.43 3.14 -6.86
C LEU A 79 -1.80 2.73 -8.21
N LEU A 80 -1.07 1.62 -8.19
CA LEU A 80 -0.51 0.98 -9.38
C LEU A 80 -1.31 -0.32 -9.58
N SER A 81 -1.69 -0.62 -10.82
CA SER A 81 -2.24 -1.94 -11.10
C SER A 81 -1.09 -2.93 -11.05
N ILE A 82 -1.29 -4.08 -10.40
CA ILE A 82 -0.34 -5.19 -10.43
C ILE A 82 -0.23 -5.76 -11.86
N GLU A 83 -1.29 -5.60 -12.65
CA GLU A 83 -1.34 -5.99 -14.06
C GLU A 83 -0.61 -5.01 -15.00
N ASP A 84 -0.21 -3.83 -14.51
CA ASP A 84 0.54 -2.87 -15.33
C ASP A 84 1.99 -3.38 -15.54
N ASN A 85 2.43 -3.52 -16.79
CA ASN A 85 3.82 -3.90 -17.07
C ASN A 85 4.77 -2.70 -16.90
N LEU A 86 5.99 -2.96 -16.42
CA LEU A 86 7.08 -1.98 -16.38
C LEU A 86 7.70 -1.78 -17.79
N GLY A 87 6.94 -1.19 -18.71
CA GLY A 87 7.42 -0.87 -20.06
C GLY A 87 7.53 -2.07 -21.02
N GLU A 88 8.07 -1.82 -22.21
CA GLU A 88 8.00 -2.73 -23.38
C GLU A 88 8.77 -4.06 -23.22
N GLU A 89 9.65 -4.19 -22.23
CA GLU A 89 10.43 -5.41 -21.92
C GLU A 89 10.42 -5.77 -20.41
N GLY A 90 9.58 -5.13 -19.60
CA GLY A 90 9.58 -5.33 -18.14
C GLY A 90 8.76 -6.53 -17.69
N ALA A 91 9.32 -7.32 -16.75
CA ALA A 91 8.59 -8.33 -16.01
C ALA A 91 7.35 -7.71 -15.29
N PRO A 92 6.23 -8.44 -15.18
CA PRO A 92 5.03 -7.96 -14.50
C PRO A 92 5.33 -7.67 -13.01
N PHE A 93 4.59 -6.73 -12.41
CA PHE A 93 4.79 -6.35 -11.00
C PHE A 93 4.69 -7.54 -10.03
N GLU A 94 3.90 -8.55 -10.40
CA GLU A 94 3.78 -9.84 -9.72
C GLU A 94 5.15 -10.51 -9.51
N GLU A 95 6.01 -10.53 -10.52
CA GLU A 95 7.32 -11.17 -10.45
C GLU A 95 8.33 -10.39 -9.59
N LEU A 96 8.13 -9.10 -9.39
CA LEU A 96 9.00 -8.26 -8.55
C LEU A 96 8.55 -8.21 -7.09
N PHE A 97 7.24 -8.10 -6.84
CA PHE A 97 6.70 -7.88 -5.50
C PHE A 97 6.22 -9.14 -4.78
N LEU A 98 6.00 -10.25 -5.50
CA LEU A 98 5.58 -11.53 -4.90
C LEU A 98 6.76 -12.47 -4.62
N LYS A 99 8.01 -12.03 -4.82
CA LYS A 99 9.17 -12.78 -4.36
C LYS A 99 9.19 -12.79 -2.85
N ASP A 100 8.94 -13.95 -2.26
CA ASP A 100 9.15 -14.15 -0.83
C ASP A 100 10.67 -14.08 -0.56
N GLU A 101 11.11 -13.01 0.11
CA GLU A 101 12.52 -12.82 0.45
C GLU A 101 13.10 -14.02 1.21
N LYS A 102 12.26 -14.75 1.96
CA LYS A 102 12.68 -15.96 2.67
C LYS A 102 13.06 -17.10 1.74
N THR A 103 12.56 -17.08 0.50
CA THR A 103 12.87 -18.10 -0.52
C THR A 103 14.14 -17.77 -1.32
N LEU A 104 14.62 -16.52 -1.29
CA LEU A 104 15.81 -16.08 -2.06
C LEU A 104 17.06 -16.89 -1.70
N TYR A 105 17.21 -17.25 -0.42
CA TYR A 105 18.39 -17.91 0.11
C TYR A 105 18.16 -19.37 0.51
N VAL A 106 17.02 -19.96 0.12
CA VAL A 106 16.70 -21.36 0.50
C VAL A 106 17.75 -22.33 -0.02
N ARG A 107 18.26 -22.11 -1.23
CA ARG A 107 19.32 -22.94 -1.81
C ARG A 107 20.61 -22.83 -0.99
N ASP A 108 21.06 -21.62 -0.71
CA ASP A 108 22.28 -21.38 0.06
C ASP A 108 22.16 -21.96 1.48
N TYR A 109 21.00 -21.77 2.13
CA TYR A 109 20.70 -22.36 3.43
C TYR A 109 20.77 -23.90 3.42
N LEU A 110 20.21 -24.54 2.38
CA LEU A 110 20.26 -26.00 2.25
C LEU A 110 21.69 -26.49 1.98
N ASP A 111 22.45 -25.77 1.15
CA ASP A 111 23.86 -26.08 0.87
C ASP A 111 24.70 -25.97 2.15
N ASP A 112 24.51 -24.92 2.95
CA ASP A 112 25.18 -24.73 4.24
C ASP A 112 24.85 -25.87 5.23
N LEU A 113 23.59 -26.29 5.30
CA LEU A 113 23.18 -27.43 6.13
C LEU A 113 23.86 -28.73 5.70
N LEU A 114 23.95 -29.00 4.39
CA LEU A 114 24.61 -30.20 3.86
C LEU A 114 26.11 -30.19 4.14
N ILE A 115 26.76 -29.04 4.02
CA ILE A 115 28.17 -28.87 4.37
C ILE A 115 28.38 -29.11 5.86
N ALA A 116 27.56 -28.50 6.71
CA ALA A 116 27.63 -28.68 8.15
C ALA A 116 27.44 -30.15 8.57
N ASP A 117 26.48 -30.86 7.96
CA ASP A 117 26.27 -32.28 8.22
C ASP A 117 27.47 -33.13 7.77
N THR A 118 28.02 -32.83 6.59
CA THR A 118 29.23 -33.51 6.08
C THR A 118 30.41 -33.34 7.04
N ILE A 119 30.66 -32.13 7.53
CA ILE A 119 31.73 -31.86 8.50
C ILE A 119 31.48 -32.62 9.81
N ARG A 120 30.25 -32.56 10.34
CA ARG A 120 29.89 -33.27 11.57
C ARG A 120 30.09 -34.77 11.42
N ASN A 121 29.77 -35.34 10.27
CA ASN A 121 29.83 -36.79 10.05
C ASN A 121 31.15 -37.30 9.47
N ASN A 122 32.19 -36.46 9.38
CA ASN A 122 33.51 -36.82 8.87
C ASN A 122 34.45 -37.46 9.92
N GLY A 123 33.91 -38.33 10.79
CA GLY A 123 34.70 -39.05 11.80
C GLY A 123 35.01 -38.30 13.10
N LEU A 124 34.37 -37.14 13.33
CA LEU A 124 34.48 -36.41 14.61
C LEU A 124 33.88 -37.23 15.76
N SER A 125 34.60 -37.26 16.88
CA SER A 125 34.11 -37.80 18.15
C SER A 125 32.95 -36.95 18.70
N VAL A 126 32.20 -37.52 19.65
CA VAL A 126 31.10 -36.82 20.34
C VAL A 126 31.58 -35.49 20.94
N ARG A 127 32.77 -35.50 21.53
CA ARG A 127 33.37 -34.32 22.17
C ARG A 127 33.75 -33.24 21.15
N GLU A 128 34.28 -33.62 19.99
CA GLU A 128 34.66 -32.67 18.95
C GLU A 128 33.43 -32.06 18.25
N LYS A 129 32.35 -32.84 18.09
CA LYS A 129 31.05 -32.33 17.60
C LYS A 129 30.45 -31.29 18.54
N GLU A 130 30.62 -31.48 19.84
CA GLU A 130 30.17 -30.54 20.86
C GLU A 130 30.97 -29.23 20.80
N ILE A 131 32.31 -29.33 20.76
CA ILE A 131 33.21 -28.18 20.56
C ILE A 131 32.86 -27.40 19.29
N LEU A 132 32.64 -28.09 18.18
CA LEU A 132 32.26 -27.47 16.90
C LEU A 132 30.93 -26.71 17.00
N THR A 133 29.97 -27.24 17.77
CA THR A 133 28.69 -26.58 17.99
C THR A 133 28.88 -25.27 18.77
N TYR A 134 29.68 -25.28 19.84
CA TYR A 134 29.98 -24.05 20.57
C TYR A 134 30.70 -23.00 19.73
N TYR A 135 31.61 -23.41 18.82
CA TYR A 135 32.20 -22.48 17.87
C TYR A 135 31.17 -21.91 16.89
N ALA A 136 30.23 -22.72 16.41
CA ALA A 136 29.14 -22.26 15.55
C ALA A 136 28.22 -21.26 16.27
N ASP A 137 28.03 -21.42 17.58
CA ASP A 137 27.29 -20.50 18.44
C ASP A 137 28.09 -19.21 18.78
N GLY A 138 29.34 -19.11 18.32
CA GLY A 138 30.18 -17.92 18.45
C GLY A 138 31.02 -17.85 19.73
N LEU A 139 31.14 -18.95 20.49
CA LEU A 139 31.94 -18.97 21.71
C LEU A 139 33.44 -18.95 21.39
N THR A 140 34.20 -18.25 22.23
CA THR A 140 35.65 -18.30 22.20
C THR A 140 36.18 -19.58 22.84
N THR A 141 37.39 -20.00 22.49
CA THR A 141 38.04 -21.19 23.07
C THR A 141 38.06 -21.19 24.61
N ARG A 142 38.19 -20.00 25.24
CA ARG A 142 38.17 -19.85 26.70
C ARG A 142 36.79 -20.12 27.30
N GLU A 143 35.74 -19.68 26.64
CA GLU A 143 34.35 -19.92 27.05
C GLU A 143 33.98 -21.39 26.86
N ILE A 144 34.40 -22.00 25.75
CA ILE A 144 34.22 -23.43 25.49
C ILE A 144 34.91 -24.26 26.57
N GLY A 145 36.16 -23.94 26.93
CA GLY A 145 36.89 -24.63 27.99
C GLY A 145 36.17 -24.54 29.34
N LYS A 146 35.57 -23.39 29.65
CA LYS A 146 34.75 -23.19 30.85
C LYS A 146 33.47 -24.02 30.84
N GLU A 147 32.71 -24.01 29.74
CA GLU A 147 31.47 -24.79 29.58
C GLU A 147 31.72 -26.30 29.65
N MET A 148 32.85 -26.76 29.10
CA MET A 148 33.22 -28.17 29.10
C MET A 148 33.94 -28.65 30.37
N GLY A 149 34.13 -27.78 31.36
CA GLY A 149 34.88 -28.12 32.58
C GLY A 149 36.35 -28.47 32.32
N ALA A 150 36.89 -28.05 31.17
CA ALA A 150 38.28 -28.23 30.78
C ALA A 150 39.08 -26.98 31.17
N SER A 151 39.75 -27.02 32.32
CA SER A 151 40.65 -25.95 32.74
C SER A 151 41.80 -25.78 31.74
N HIS A 152 42.05 -24.54 31.33
CA HIS A 152 43.25 -24.14 30.60
C HIS A 152 44.50 -24.71 31.28
N VAL A 153 45.32 -25.42 30.52
CA VAL A 153 46.78 -25.40 30.66
C VAL A 153 47.31 -24.59 29.49
#